data_AF-A0AAV9ZS98-F1
#
_entry.id   AF-A0AAV9ZS98-F1
#
_cell.length_a   1.000
_cell.length_b   1.000
_cell.length_c   1.000
_cell.angle_alpha   90.00
_cell.angle_beta   90.00
_cell.angle_gamma   90.00
#
_symmetry.space_group_name_H-M   'P 1'
#
loop_
_entity.id
_entity.type
_entity.pdbx_description
1 polymer ?
#
loop_
_entity_poly.entity_id
_entity_poly.type
_entity_poly.pdbx_seq_one_letter_code
_entity_poly.pdbx_strand_id
1 'polypeptide(L)'
;MVVYRSNGSTSTPRRRSRNGSQSLILLIKALDSSCTAKRGTNKSQGSVYPPMWRTTGKKKATNRLGELALVGMEYTYRGIILNLGGLFLMVFHPLFPRLLPHPFQIQFLTHTSAHPMSRAAYESSIKVVNKELRKFRVGMALVFKDHVLAFHSHDLVFQPTWACSRDELPAAASDFCSPSWDFPSALATWMLGRRDQDRNGLACEAIRAANDVFFGIGVYTVIEIFFLAGLSPFLTESELFDCPSRTARFGGGYVTFLDKSEKDLHKLIQPPMLDGYLAPTEQQRLGYINWLHVYAKDRCKIPLRMAELVDEYANVVAERLELPDQWVRRDTETLYDVFEPTYIRPALLLERNLGHLIFGSELWQQLGGEAPKEPDTLTTYFEEQGLLNQPTFLRPGHYTLLFLSDSDFSRSLPHRKVHTYRNDKQLWSITPFPANSRGRQCSRVRLSNFLLNSLPHRKRMLFSHIVKNTKKVAIGPLEYCGNAHRVTIGKKTMYVKMFS
;
A
#
# COMPACT_ATOMS: atom_id res chain seq x y z
N MET A 1 -17.47 -46.35 21.46
CA MET A 1 -16.84 -47.56 20.87
C MET A 1 -16.26 -47.13 19.52
N VAL A 2 -14.97 -47.08 19.26
CA VAL A 2 -13.77 -47.66 19.88
C VAL A 2 -12.85 -46.53 20.38
N VAL A 3 -12.19 -46.80 21.50
CA VAL A 3 -11.27 -45.94 22.26
C VAL A 3 -9.85 -46.22 21.82
N TYR A 4 -8.98 -45.20 21.77
CA TYR A 4 -7.57 -45.37 22.18
C TYR A 4 -7.09 -44.18 23.02
N ARG A 5 -6.50 -44.54 24.17
CA ARG A 5 -5.90 -43.66 25.19
C ARG A 5 -4.40 -43.45 24.91
N SER A 6 -3.93 -42.34 25.48
CA SER A 6 -2.59 -41.75 25.51
C SER A 6 -1.46 -42.65 26.01
N ASN A 7 -0.22 -42.28 25.67
CA ASN A 7 0.86 -42.16 26.66
C ASN A 7 1.57 -40.81 26.48
N GLY A 8 1.75 -40.09 27.59
CA GLY A 8 2.44 -38.81 27.65
C GLY A 8 3.91 -38.96 28.04
N SER A 9 4.69 -37.92 27.75
CA SER A 9 5.87 -37.57 28.55
C SER A 9 6.01 -36.05 28.63
N THR A 10 6.36 -35.60 29.83
CA THR A 10 6.56 -34.22 30.25
C THR A 10 7.97 -33.76 29.86
N SER A 11 8.08 -32.60 29.19
CA SER A 11 9.32 -31.82 29.18
C SER A 11 9.06 -30.32 29.00
N THR A 12 9.94 -29.55 29.64
CA THR A 12 9.95 -28.11 29.95
C THR A 12 9.94 -27.17 28.74
N PRO A 13 9.50 -25.90 28.91
CA PRO A 13 9.36 -24.96 27.80
C PRO A 13 10.72 -24.37 27.39
N ARG A 14 11.32 -24.92 26.33
CA ARG A 14 12.41 -24.26 25.60
C ARG A 14 11.84 -23.16 24.69
N ARG A 15 12.35 -21.93 24.85
CA ARG A 15 12.20 -20.79 23.93
C ARG A 15 12.50 -21.26 22.49
N ARG A 16 11.46 -21.37 21.67
CA ARG A 16 11.57 -21.56 20.22
C ARG A 16 11.81 -20.20 19.57
N SER A 17 12.92 -20.08 18.84
CA SER A 17 13.09 -19.03 17.84
C SER A 17 12.00 -19.17 16.78
N ARG A 18 11.30 -18.08 16.48
CA ARG A 18 10.31 -18.00 15.41
C ARG A 18 11.00 -17.87 14.06
N ASN A 19 11.56 -18.97 13.57
CA ASN A 19 11.68 -19.18 12.13
C ASN A 19 10.49 -20.03 11.70
N GLY A 20 9.39 -19.34 11.40
CA GLY A 20 8.13 -19.93 10.96
C GLY A 20 8.18 -20.42 9.52
N SER A 21 9.08 -21.35 9.20
CA SER A 21 8.90 -22.23 8.05
C SER A 21 7.86 -23.29 8.45
N GLN A 22 6.57 -22.93 8.46
CA GLN A 22 5.52 -23.94 8.40
C GLN A 22 5.78 -24.75 7.13
N SER A 23 6.07 -26.03 7.32
CA SER A 23 6.24 -27.00 6.24
C SER A 23 5.00 -26.98 5.35
N LEU A 24 5.09 -26.28 4.22
CA LEU A 24 4.30 -26.50 3.01
C LEU A 24 4.63 -27.93 2.52
N ILE A 25 4.02 -28.92 3.16
CA ILE A 25 4.14 -30.32 2.76
C ILE A 25 3.49 -30.45 1.36
N LEU A 26 4.35 -30.54 0.36
CA LEU A 26 4.19 -31.20 -0.94
C LEU A 26 2.82 -31.04 -1.61
N LEU A 27 2.56 -29.86 -2.17
CA LEU A 27 1.39 -29.61 -3.02
C LEU A 27 1.69 -29.86 -4.50
N ILE A 28 2.36 -30.98 -4.87
CA ILE A 28 2.59 -31.32 -6.28
C ILE A 28 1.23 -31.57 -6.96
N LYS A 29 0.73 -30.58 -7.69
CA LYS A 29 -0.49 -30.69 -8.50
C LYS A 29 -0.15 -30.39 -9.95
N ALA A 30 -0.24 -31.40 -10.80
CA ALA A 30 -0.08 -31.24 -12.25
C ALA A 30 -1.21 -30.38 -12.83
N LEU A 31 -0.88 -29.55 -13.83
CA LEU A 31 -1.88 -28.89 -14.65
C LEU A 31 -2.63 -29.92 -15.48
N ASP A 32 -3.95 -29.76 -15.57
CA ASP A 32 -4.81 -30.64 -16.34
C ASP A 32 -4.51 -30.51 -17.85
N SER A 33 -4.52 -31.62 -18.57
CA SER A 33 -4.22 -31.66 -20.01
C SER A 33 -5.21 -30.86 -20.88
N SER A 34 -6.38 -30.51 -20.33
CA SER A 34 -7.37 -29.60 -20.95
C SER A 34 -7.02 -28.11 -20.85
N CYS A 35 -5.92 -27.75 -20.17
CA CYS A 35 -5.42 -26.38 -20.13
C CYS A 35 -5.13 -25.90 -21.56
N THR A 36 -5.91 -24.91 -22.01
CA THR A 36 -5.80 -24.31 -23.34
C THR A 36 -5.57 -22.81 -23.20
N ALA A 37 -4.59 -22.26 -23.90
CA ALA A 37 -4.39 -20.82 -23.97
C ALA A 37 -5.40 -20.23 -24.98
N LYS A 38 -6.49 -19.64 -24.49
CA LYS A 38 -7.60 -19.14 -25.33
C LYS A 38 -7.51 -17.66 -25.73
N ARG A 39 -6.50 -16.90 -25.29
CA ARG A 39 -6.44 -15.44 -25.51
C ARG A 39 -5.13 -15.00 -26.16
N GLY A 40 -5.23 -14.21 -27.21
CA GLY A 40 -4.11 -13.44 -27.77
C GLY A 40 -3.69 -12.28 -26.86
N THR A 41 -2.43 -11.90 -26.95
CA THR A 41 -1.89 -10.71 -26.27
C THR A 41 -2.24 -9.48 -27.09
N ASN A 42 -2.87 -8.46 -26.48
CA ASN A 42 -2.80 -7.11 -27.06
C ASN A 42 -1.34 -6.64 -26.94
N LYS A 43 -0.87 -5.77 -27.85
CA LYS A 43 0.56 -5.36 -27.95
C LYS A 43 1.21 -4.90 -26.64
N SER A 44 0.42 -4.47 -25.65
CA SER A 44 0.87 -4.00 -24.33
C SER A 44 0.79 -5.03 -23.20
N GLN A 45 0.27 -6.23 -23.42
CA GLN A 45 0.11 -7.27 -22.38
C GLN A 45 1.17 -8.37 -22.54
N GLY A 46 1.76 -8.81 -21.43
CA GLY A 46 2.66 -9.97 -21.43
C GLY A 46 1.95 -11.26 -21.83
N SER A 47 2.70 -12.22 -22.37
CA SER A 47 2.14 -13.48 -22.84
C SER A 47 1.62 -14.33 -21.68
N VAL A 48 0.32 -14.64 -21.69
CA VAL A 48 -0.27 -15.60 -20.74
C VAL A 48 0.34 -16.99 -20.93
N TYR A 49 0.76 -17.34 -22.14
CA TYR A 49 1.49 -18.57 -22.42
C TYR A 49 3.01 -18.35 -22.27
N PRO A 50 3.78 -19.32 -21.76
CA PRO A 50 5.24 -19.20 -21.64
C PRO A 50 5.90 -18.84 -22.98
N PRO A 51 6.53 -17.66 -23.14
CA PRO A 51 7.07 -17.22 -24.42
C PRO A 51 8.24 -18.09 -24.91
N MET A 52 9.03 -18.67 -24.00
CA MET A 52 10.13 -19.60 -24.31
C MET A 52 9.65 -20.90 -24.97
N TRP A 53 8.36 -21.21 -24.91
CA TRP A 53 7.77 -22.39 -25.57
C TRP A 53 7.13 -22.08 -26.92
N ARG A 54 7.17 -20.82 -27.37
CA ARG A 54 6.75 -20.46 -28.72
C ARG A 54 7.83 -20.96 -29.70
N THR A 55 7.61 -22.13 -30.30
CA THR A 55 8.50 -22.63 -31.35
C THR A 55 8.47 -21.69 -32.55
N THR A 56 9.63 -21.14 -32.92
CA THR A 56 9.85 -20.48 -34.21
C THR A 56 9.93 -21.55 -35.31
N GLY A 57 8.78 -22.08 -35.75
CA GLY A 57 8.70 -23.03 -36.86
C GLY A 57 7.45 -23.92 -36.86
N LYS A 58 7.17 -24.56 -38.01
CA LYS A 58 5.98 -25.43 -38.23
C LYS A 58 5.86 -26.64 -37.30
N LYS A 59 6.81 -26.88 -36.40
CA LYS A 59 6.66 -27.88 -35.33
C LYS A 59 5.77 -27.31 -34.24
N LYS A 60 4.49 -27.72 -34.25
CA LYS A 60 3.55 -27.49 -33.14
C LYS A 60 4.29 -27.81 -31.84
N ALA A 61 4.43 -26.82 -30.97
CA ALA A 61 4.82 -27.07 -29.60
C ALA A 61 3.90 -28.18 -29.07
N THR A 62 4.45 -29.35 -28.79
CA THR A 62 3.74 -30.39 -28.04
C THR A 62 3.25 -29.75 -26.75
N ASN A 63 2.05 -30.11 -26.28
CA ASN A 63 1.37 -29.42 -25.19
C ASN A 63 2.08 -29.69 -23.84
N ARG A 64 3.27 -29.10 -23.63
CA ARG A 64 4.10 -29.24 -22.42
C ARG A 64 3.46 -28.64 -21.17
N LEU A 65 2.29 -28.00 -21.29
CA LEU A 65 1.54 -27.52 -20.13
C LEU A 65 1.19 -28.66 -19.17
N GLY A 66 0.92 -29.87 -19.67
CA GLY A 66 0.66 -31.03 -18.82
C GLY A 66 1.87 -31.53 -18.03
N GLU A 67 3.09 -31.09 -18.37
CA GLU A 67 4.32 -31.39 -17.63
C GLU A 67 4.52 -30.45 -16.42
N LEU A 68 3.80 -29.32 -16.38
CA LEU A 68 3.89 -28.37 -15.28
C LEU A 68 3.12 -28.88 -14.06
N ALA A 69 3.76 -28.80 -12.90
CA ALA A 69 3.12 -29.07 -11.63
C ALA A 69 3.46 -27.97 -10.64
N LEU A 70 2.48 -27.49 -9.88
CA LEU A 70 2.77 -26.54 -8.81
C LEU A 70 3.63 -27.25 -7.76
N VAL A 71 4.91 -26.92 -7.67
CA VAL A 71 5.87 -27.50 -6.72
C VAL A 71 5.99 -26.62 -5.47
N GLY A 72 5.86 -25.30 -5.64
CA GLY A 72 6.02 -24.35 -4.56
C GLY A 72 5.39 -23.00 -4.88
N MET A 73 5.26 -22.17 -3.85
CA MET A 73 4.71 -20.83 -3.95
C MET A 73 5.49 -19.90 -3.03
N GLU A 74 5.92 -18.78 -3.57
CA GLU A 74 6.53 -17.68 -2.84
C GLU A 74 5.65 -16.44 -2.98
N TYR A 75 5.75 -15.55 -2.01
CA TYR A 75 5.07 -14.27 -2.03
C TYR A 75 6.11 -13.16 -2.02
N THR A 76 5.86 -12.13 -2.81
CA THR A 76 6.54 -10.84 -2.68
C THR A 76 5.51 -9.80 -2.26
N TYR A 77 5.92 -8.59 -1.91
CA TYR A 77 4.97 -7.49 -1.71
C TYR A 77 4.24 -7.03 -2.96
N ARG A 78 4.49 -7.65 -4.12
CA ARG A 78 3.93 -7.21 -5.40
C ARG A 78 3.32 -8.32 -6.22
N GLY A 79 3.43 -9.57 -5.78
CA GLY A 79 2.90 -10.67 -6.54
C GLY A 79 3.08 -12.01 -5.85
N ILE A 80 2.58 -13.01 -6.55
CA ILE A 80 2.73 -14.41 -6.20
C ILE A 80 3.67 -15.01 -7.24
N ILE A 81 4.69 -15.71 -6.76
CA ILE A 81 5.60 -16.52 -7.59
C ILE A 81 5.17 -17.97 -7.41
N LEU A 82 4.82 -18.61 -8.52
CA LEU A 82 4.45 -20.01 -8.59
C LEU A 82 5.62 -20.77 -9.20
N ASN A 83 6.22 -21.69 -8.44
CA ASN A 83 7.14 -22.67 -8.96
C ASN A 83 6.32 -23.80 -9.57
N LEU A 84 6.35 -23.93 -10.90
CA LEU A 84 5.62 -24.92 -11.67
C LEU A 84 6.52 -26.09 -12.12
N GLY A 85 7.63 -26.33 -11.41
CA GLY A 85 8.62 -27.36 -11.70
C GLY A 85 9.61 -26.89 -12.76
N GLY A 86 9.29 -27.14 -14.03
CA GLY A 86 10.14 -26.73 -15.16
C GLY A 86 10.06 -25.24 -15.53
N LEU A 87 9.17 -24.48 -14.88
CA LEU A 87 9.00 -23.04 -15.09
C LEU A 87 8.66 -22.35 -13.78
N PHE A 88 9.02 -21.08 -13.69
CA PHE A 88 8.53 -20.14 -12.70
C PHE A 88 7.56 -19.17 -13.35
N LEU A 89 6.44 -18.92 -12.67
CA LEU A 89 5.44 -17.95 -13.08
C LEU A 89 5.28 -16.90 -11.99
N MET A 90 5.63 -15.67 -12.32
CA MET A 90 5.32 -14.51 -11.49
C MET A 90 4.18 -13.72 -12.12
N VAL A 91 3.30 -13.17 -11.29
CA VAL A 91 2.14 -12.38 -11.76
C VAL A 91 2.27 -10.91 -11.30
N PHE A 92 2.30 -9.96 -12.24
CA PHE A 92 2.49 -8.50 -12.06
C PHE A 92 1.38 -7.63 -12.71
N HIS A 93 1.44 -6.30 -12.50
CA HIS A 93 0.66 -5.25 -13.18
C HIS A 93 1.62 -4.24 -13.86
N PRO A 94 1.40 -3.77 -15.09
CA PRO A 94 2.21 -2.70 -15.69
C PRO A 94 1.44 -1.37 -15.75
N LEU A 95 2.01 -0.30 -15.20
CA LEU A 95 1.68 1.06 -15.63
C LEU A 95 3.00 1.76 -15.97
N PHE A 96 3.10 2.18 -17.23
CA PHE A 96 4.15 2.98 -17.91
C PHE A 96 5.14 2.22 -18.83
N PRO A 97 5.23 2.64 -20.12
CA PRO A 97 6.16 2.06 -21.07
C PRO A 97 7.55 2.70 -21.01
N ARG A 98 8.57 1.83 -21.03
CA ARG A 98 9.88 1.92 -21.71
C ARG A 98 10.51 3.32 -21.86
N LEU A 99 11.55 3.62 -21.07
CA LEU A 99 12.74 4.37 -21.52
C LEU A 99 13.97 4.29 -20.58
N LEU A 100 14.02 3.43 -19.56
CA LEU A 100 15.21 3.26 -18.69
C LEU A 100 15.56 1.78 -18.46
N PRO A 101 16.85 1.41 -18.30
CA PRO A 101 17.35 0.03 -18.23
C PRO A 101 17.22 -0.60 -16.83
N HIS A 102 16.23 -0.23 -16.03
CA HIS A 102 16.01 -0.81 -14.70
C HIS A 102 14.67 -1.57 -14.65
N PRO A 103 14.61 -2.75 -14.01
CA PRO A 103 13.42 -3.58 -14.00
C PRO A 103 12.29 -2.90 -13.22
N PHE A 104 11.35 -2.32 -13.95
CA PHE A 104 10.09 -1.75 -13.48
C PHE A 104 9.28 -2.76 -12.64
N GLN A 105 8.82 -2.32 -11.45
CA GLN A 105 7.94 -3.11 -10.58
C GLN A 105 6.93 -2.23 -9.81
N ILE A 106 5.63 -2.52 -9.92
CA ILE A 106 4.47 -2.27 -9.00
C ILE A 106 3.19 -2.71 -9.73
N GLN A 107 2.15 -3.34 -9.16
CA GLN A 107 1.62 -3.44 -7.77
C GLN A 107 0.83 -4.77 -7.60
N PHE A 108 0.48 -5.14 -6.37
CA PHE A 108 -0.72 -5.94 -6.09
C PHE A 108 -1.96 -5.16 -6.55
N LEU A 109 -2.19 -5.21 -7.86
CA LEU A 109 -3.45 -5.47 -8.48
C LEU A 109 -4.66 -4.86 -7.73
N THR A 110 -4.80 -3.54 -7.72
CA THR A 110 -6.05 -2.85 -7.30
C THR A 110 -7.29 -3.37 -8.06
N HIS A 111 -7.04 -4.11 -9.14
CA HIS A 111 -8.05 -4.74 -9.95
C HIS A 111 -7.84 -6.23 -10.14
N THR A 112 -6.94 -6.95 -9.46
CA THR A 112 -6.81 -8.42 -9.63
C THR A 112 -6.53 -9.14 -8.32
N SER A 113 -7.17 -10.30 -8.13
CA SER A 113 -6.98 -11.14 -6.95
C SER A 113 -6.82 -12.61 -7.33
N ALA A 114 -5.98 -13.32 -6.60
CA ALA A 114 -5.80 -14.76 -6.73
C ALA A 114 -6.81 -15.49 -5.84
N HIS A 115 -7.56 -16.41 -6.43
CA HIS A 115 -8.60 -17.19 -5.74
C HIS A 115 -8.35 -18.67 -5.99
N PRO A 116 -7.92 -19.42 -4.96
CA PRO A 116 -7.98 -20.87 -5.00
C PRO A 116 -9.45 -21.29 -4.86
N MET A 117 -9.91 -22.21 -5.70
CA MET A 117 -11.26 -22.78 -5.61
C MET A 117 -11.32 -24.22 -6.09
N SER A 118 -12.39 -24.92 -5.76
CA SER A 118 -12.65 -26.23 -6.36
C SER A 118 -12.93 -26.10 -7.85
N ARG A 119 -12.52 -27.10 -8.63
CA ARG A 119 -12.79 -27.15 -10.07
C ARG A 119 -14.28 -27.12 -10.36
N ALA A 120 -15.07 -27.88 -9.60
CA ALA A 120 -16.52 -27.90 -9.71
C ALA A 120 -17.13 -26.50 -9.54
N ALA A 121 -16.68 -25.73 -8.54
CA ALA A 121 -17.16 -24.36 -8.33
C ALA A 121 -16.77 -23.46 -9.51
N TYR A 122 -15.53 -23.52 -9.99
CA TYR A 122 -15.10 -22.73 -11.14
C TYR A 122 -15.93 -23.03 -12.39
N GLU A 123 -16.12 -24.32 -12.71
CA GLU A 123 -16.84 -24.75 -13.92
C GLU A 123 -18.32 -24.41 -13.87
N SER A 124 -18.97 -24.55 -12.71
CA SER A 124 -20.41 -24.30 -12.56
C SER A 124 -20.77 -22.83 -12.32
N SER A 125 -19.88 -22.02 -11.73
CA SER A 125 -20.24 -20.66 -11.27
C SER A 125 -19.43 -19.51 -11.89
N ILE A 126 -18.25 -19.80 -12.47
CA ILE A 126 -17.40 -18.75 -13.06
C ILE A 126 -17.27 -18.92 -14.57
N LYS A 127 -16.96 -20.13 -15.03
CA LYS A 127 -16.67 -20.43 -16.44
C LYS A 127 -17.88 -20.22 -17.35
N VAL A 128 -19.07 -20.59 -16.87
CA VAL A 128 -20.34 -20.51 -17.62
C VAL A 128 -21.05 -19.17 -17.50
N VAL A 129 -20.66 -18.31 -16.55
CA VAL A 129 -21.34 -17.02 -16.31
C VAL A 129 -20.71 -15.91 -17.16
N ASN A 130 -21.54 -15.20 -17.92
CA ASN A 130 -21.13 -14.09 -18.77
C ASN A 130 -20.40 -12.99 -17.96
N LYS A 131 -19.27 -12.48 -18.49
CA LYS A 131 -18.47 -11.38 -17.88
C LYS A 131 -19.29 -10.16 -17.46
N GLU A 132 -20.33 -9.80 -18.22
CA GLU A 132 -21.20 -8.66 -17.93
C GLU A 132 -22.13 -8.92 -16.75
N LEU A 133 -22.56 -10.17 -16.59
CA LEU A 133 -23.26 -10.60 -15.40
C LEU A 133 -22.30 -10.70 -14.25
N ARG A 134 -21.06 -11.17 -14.47
CA ARG A 134 -20.09 -11.38 -13.39
C ARG A 134 -19.33 -10.17 -12.89
N LYS A 135 -19.29 -9.09 -13.68
CA LYS A 135 -18.68 -7.79 -13.34
C LYS A 135 -17.20 -7.80 -12.94
N PHE A 136 -16.56 -8.95 -13.09
CA PHE A 136 -15.12 -9.11 -13.13
C PHE A 136 -14.78 -9.97 -14.36
N ARG A 137 -13.50 -10.03 -14.68
CA ARG A 137 -12.87 -10.76 -15.78
C ARG A 137 -11.94 -11.82 -15.20
N VAL A 138 -11.61 -12.87 -15.96
CA VAL A 138 -10.60 -13.85 -15.52
C VAL A 138 -9.36 -13.55 -16.35
N GLY A 139 -8.31 -13.03 -15.71
CA GLY A 139 -7.05 -12.74 -16.39
C GLY A 139 -6.33 -14.02 -16.77
N MET A 140 -6.23 -14.94 -15.81
CA MET A 140 -5.63 -16.26 -15.96
C MET A 140 -6.32 -17.24 -15.02
N ALA A 141 -6.40 -18.50 -15.40
CA ALA A 141 -6.81 -19.59 -14.52
C ALA A 141 -5.91 -20.79 -14.76
N LEU A 142 -5.30 -21.29 -13.69
CA LEU A 142 -4.50 -22.51 -13.71
C LEU A 142 -5.40 -23.64 -13.21
N VAL A 143 -5.70 -24.60 -14.08
CA VAL A 143 -6.62 -25.70 -13.79
C VAL A 143 -5.79 -26.93 -13.40
N PHE A 144 -5.99 -27.37 -12.17
CA PHE A 144 -5.48 -28.63 -11.63
C PHE A 144 -6.63 -29.66 -11.60
N LYS A 145 -6.33 -30.91 -11.21
CA LYS A 145 -7.32 -31.99 -11.15
C LYS A 145 -8.61 -31.59 -10.42
N ASP A 146 -8.49 -31.19 -9.16
CA ASP A 146 -9.64 -30.89 -8.28
C ASP A 146 -9.79 -29.40 -7.97
N HIS A 147 -8.83 -28.57 -8.39
CA HIS A 147 -8.72 -27.17 -7.98
C HIS A 147 -8.42 -26.25 -9.16
N VAL A 148 -8.81 -24.99 -9.06
CA VAL A 148 -8.45 -23.92 -9.98
C VAL A 148 -7.85 -22.77 -9.18
N LEU A 149 -6.69 -22.29 -9.59
CA LEU A 149 -6.16 -21.01 -9.13
C LEU A 149 -6.50 -19.95 -10.17
N ALA A 150 -7.51 -19.13 -9.87
CA ALA A 150 -8.01 -18.11 -10.78
C ALA A 150 -7.53 -16.71 -10.36
N PHE A 151 -7.02 -15.96 -11.33
CA PHE A 151 -6.64 -14.56 -11.20
C PHE A 151 -7.80 -13.70 -11.73
N HIS A 152 -8.73 -13.34 -10.85
CA HIS A 152 -9.89 -12.50 -11.21
C HIS A 152 -9.45 -11.07 -11.34
N SER A 153 -9.83 -10.39 -12.43
CA SER A 153 -9.45 -9.01 -12.68
C SER A 153 -10.64 -8.13 -13.03
N HIS A 154 -10.74 -6.87 -12.58
CA HIS A 154 -11.81 -5.96 -13.03
C HIS A 154 -11.60 -5.48 -14.47
N ASP A 155 -10.36 -5.14 -14.83
CA ASP A 155 -10.03 -4.50 -16.11
C ASP A 155 -9.09 -5.31 -17.02
N LEU A 156 -8.58 -6.46 -16.54
CA LEU A 156 -7.52 -7.26 -17.18
C LEU A 156 -6.16 -6.56 -17.21
N VAL A 157 -5.90 -5.61 -16.32
CA VAL A 157 -4.54 -5.10 -16.14
C VAL A 157 -3.79 -6.10 -15.25
N PHE A 158 -3.25 -7.11 -15.93
CA PHE A 158 -2.53 -8.26 -15.38
C PHE A 158 -1.44 -8.64 -16.41
N GLN A 159 -0.23 -8.90 -15.93
CA GLN A 159 0.93 -9.28 -16.73
C GLN A 159 1.66 -10.45 -16.06
N PRO A 160 1.55 -11.66 -16.61
CA PRO A 160 2.37 -12.78 -16.16
C PRO A 160 3.78 -12.66 -16.75
N THR A 161 4.77 -12.98 -15.92
CA THR A 161 6.19 -13.13 -16.28
C THR A 161 6.57 -14.58 -16.06
N TRP A 162 7.08 -15.20 -17.11
CA TRP A 162 7.54 -16.58 -17.11
C TRP A 162 9.06 -16.61 -17.15
N ALA A 163 9.67 -17.55 -16.43
CA ALA A 163 11.11 -17.78 -16.43
C ALA A 163 11.42 -19.28 -16.31
N CYS A 164 12.60 -19.71 -16.77
CA CYS A 164 13.07 -21.09 -16.62
C CYS A 164 13.68 -21.33 -15.24
N SER A 165 14.14 -20.28 -14.57
CA SER A 165 14.73 -20.33 -13.23
C SER A 165 14.19 -19.20 -12.34
N ARG A 166 14.40 -19.33 -11.03
CA ARG A 166 14.00 -18.31 -10.05
C ARG A 166 14.78 -17.01 -10.20
N ASP A 167 16.03 -17.08 -10.64
CA ASP A 167 16.96 -15.93 -10.77
C ASP A 167 16.69 -15.11 -12.04
N GLU A 168 16.07 -15.71 -13.05
CA GLU A 168 15.61 -15.04 -14.27
C GLU A 168 14.33 -14.20 -14.06
N LEU A 169 13.60 -14.43 -12.96
CA LEU A 169 12.49 -13.56 -12.60
C LEU A 169 13.03 -12.18 -12.18
N PRO A 170 12.35 -11.07 -12.52
CA PRO A 170 12.66 -9.75 -11.99
C PRO A 170 12.94 -9.82 -10.48
N ALA A 171 14.09 -9.26 -10.07
CA ALA A 171 14.55 -9.30 -8.69
C ALA A 171 13.40 -8.98 -7.74
N ALA A 172 13.08 -9.90 -6.82
CA ALA A 172 12.05 -9.61 -5.84
C ALA A 172 12.50 -8.37 -5.06
N ALA A 173 11.62 -7.37 -4.97
CA ALA A 173 11.82 -6.26 -4.05
C ALA A 173 12.27 -6.81 -2.70
N SER A 174 13.36 -6.26 -2.15
CA SER A 174 13.89 -6.67 -0.86
C SER A 174 12.76 -6.74 0.17
N ASP A 175 12.71 -7.83 0.92
CA ASP A 175 11.76 -8.02 2.00
C ASP A 175 11.97 -6.87 3.01
N PHE A 176 10.97 -6.02 3.22
CA PHE A 176 11.05 -4.88 4.12
C PHE A 176 11.05 -5.34 5.58
N CYS A 177 10.49 -6.53 5.84
CA CYS A 177 10.62 -7.23 7.11
C CYS A 177 11.97 -7.93 7.23
N SER A 178 12.80 -7.96 6.16
CA SER A 178 14.16 -8.48 6.26
C SER A 178 14.94 -7.62 7.24
N PRO A 179 15.63 -8.22 8.23
CA PRO A 179 16.60 -7.52 9.06
C PRO A 179 17.70 -6.81 8.24
N SER A 180 17.88 -7.20 6.97
CA SER A 180 18.85 -6.60 6.05
C SER A 180 18.31 -5.40 5.26
N TRP A 181 17.02 -5.05 5.38
CA TRP A 181 16.48 -3.91 4.65
C TRP A 181 16.85 -2.61 5.34
N ASP A 182 17.80 -1.91 4.74
CA ASP A 182 18.24 -0.59 5.16
C ASP A 182 17.48 0.49 4.39
N PHE A 183 16.26 0.79 4.87
CA PHE A 183 15.42 1.82 4.27
C PHE A 183 16.09 3.21 4.25
N PRO A 184 16.74 3.71 5.32
CA PRO A 184 17.50 4.96 5.28
C PRO A 184 18.52 5.03 4.15
N SER A 185 19.32 3.97 3.95
CA SER A 185 20.32 3.95 2.87
C SER A 185 19.69 3.92 1.48
N ALA A 186 18.62 3.14 1.28
CA ALA A 186 17.87 3.11 0.02
C ALA A 186 17.26 4.48 -0.30
N LEU A 187 16.71 5.15 0.72
CA LEU A 187 16.13 6.48 0.60
C LEU A 187 17.19 7.54 0.25
N ALA A 188 18.31 7.56 0.97
CA ALA A 188 19.43 8.48 0.71
C ALA A 188 19.96 8.33 -0.73
N THR A 189 20.16 7.08 -1.18
CA THR A 189 20.63 6.77 -2.54
C THR A 189 19.66 7.30 -3.59
N TRP A 190 18.36 7.09 -3.41
CA TRP A 190 17.34 7.59 -4.32
C TRP A 190 17.27 9.12 -4.31
N MET A 191 17.33 9.75 -3.14
CA MET A 191 17.35 11.22 -3.01
C MET A 191 18.55 11.82 -3.74
N LEU A 192 19.74 11.21 -3.61
CA LEU A 192 20.94 11.62 -4.32
C LEU A 192 20.74 11.57 -5.84
N GLY A 193 20.22 10.47 -6.37
CA GLY A 193 19.93 10.32 -7.81
C GLY A 193 18.86 11.29 -8.35
N ARG A 194 18.04 11.88 -7.47
CA ARG A 194 17.00 12.86 -7.82
C ARG A 194 17.48 14.31 -7.77
N ARG A 195 18.65 14.62 -7.18
CA ARG A 195 19.11 16.00 -6.93
C ARG A 195 19.15 16.87 -8.18
N ASP A 196 19.65 16.33 -9.29
CA ASP A 196 19.82 17.03 -10.55
C ASP A 196 18.56 17.03 -11.45
N GLN A 197 17.44 16.49 -10.94
CA GLN A 197 16.18 16.40 -11.67
C GLN A 197 15.20 17.47 -11.22
N ASP A 198 14.13 17.70 -12.00
CA ASP A 198 13.03 18.56 -11.58
C ASP A 198 12.29 17.91 -10.39
N ARG A 199 12.29 18.60 -9.25
CA ARG A 199 11.70 18.19 -7.96
C ARG A 199 10.61 19.15 -7.49
N ASN A 200 10.01 19.88 -8.43
CA ASN A 200 8.91 20.80 -8.16
C ASN A 200 7.54 20.11 -8.18
N GLY A 201 7.45 18.84 -8.64
CA GLY A 201 6.22 18.05 -8.59
C GLY A 201 5.81 17.68 -7.16
N LEU A 202 4.59 17.16 -6.98
CA LEU A 202 4.10 16.71 -5.67
C LEU A 202 4.93 15.52 -5.16
N ALA A 203 5.38 15.60 -3.90
CA ALA A 203 6.16 14.54 -3.28
C ALA A 203 5.41 13.18 -3.29
N CYS A 204 4.10 13.21 -3.06
CA CYS A 204 3.28 12.00 -3.07
C CYS A 204 3.23 11.29 -4.44
N GLU A 205 3.47 12.02 -5.54
CA GLU A 205 3.58 11.46 -6.88
C GLU A 205 4.96 10.87 -7.13
N ALA A 206 6.01 11.60 -6.74
CA ALA A 206 7.40 11.11 -6.81
C ALA A 206 7.58 9.81 -6.01
N ILE A 207 7.09 9.76 -4.78
CA ILE A 207 7.11 8.57 -3.91
C ILE A 207 6.41 7.39 -4.57
N ARG A 208 5.26 7.60 -5.20
CA ARG A 208 4.50 6.55 -5.88
C ARG A 208 5.13 6.10 -7.20
N ALA A 209 6.02 6.90 -7.78
CA ALA A 209 6.80 6.54 -8.94
C ALA A 209 8.07 5.77 -8.56
N ALA A 210 8.67 6.10 -7.41
CA ALA A 210 9.90 5.53 -6.84
C ALA A 210 9.66 4.18 -6.15
N ASN A 211 9.18 3.23 -6.94
CA ASN A 211 8.73 1.94 -6.49
C ASN A 211 9.86 0.99 -6.07
N ASP A 212 11.08 1.27 -6.46
CA ASP A 212 12.29 0.59 -6.02
C ASP A 212 12.66 0.92 -4.56
N VAL A 213 12.14 2.02 -4.02
CA VAL A 213 12.35 2.44 -2.61
C VAL A 213 11.08 2.28 -1.79
N PHE A 214 9.96 2.74 -2.33
CA PHE A 214 8.69 2.81 -1.64
C PHE A 214 7.76 1.68 -2.06
N PHE A 215 7.98 0.51 -1.47
CA PHE A 215 7.22 -0.69 -1.79
C PHE A 215 5.74 -0.60 -1.41
N GLY A 216 4.87 -0.98 -2.34
CA GLY A 216 3.42 -1.07 -2.08
C GLY A 216 2.68 0.25 -1.87
N ILE A 217 3.31 1.41 -2.10
CA ILE A 217 2.64 2.70 -1.89
C ILE A 217 1.67 3.03 -3.04
N GLY A 218 0.38 2.92 -2.76
CA GLY A 218 -0.72 3.32 -3.64
C GLY A 218 -1.26 4.73 -3.35
N VAL A 219 -2.36 5.08 -4.01
CA VAL A 219 -3.04 6.39 -3.87
C VAL A 219 -3.47 6.65 -2.43
N TYR A 220 -4.14 5.69 -1.78
CA TYR A 220 -4.59 5.89 -0.40
C TYR A 220 -3.45 5.71 0.60
N THR A 221 -2.53 4.77 0.34
CA THR A 221 -1.40 4.47 1.23
C THR A 221 -0.52 5.69 1.44
N VAL A 222 -0.15 6.41 0.37
CA VAL A 222 0.68 7.61 0.52
C VAL A 222 -0.01 8.68 1.37
N ILE A 223 -1.32 8.84 1.22
CA ILE A 223 -2.11 9.81 2.00
C ILE A 223 -2.16 9.44 3.48
N GLU A 224 -2.32 8.15 3.78
CA GLU A 224 -2.30 7.64 5.16
C GLU A 224 -0.91 7.80 5.80
N ILE A 225 0.17 7.57 5.04
CA ILE A 225 1.54 7.79 5.52
C ILE A 225 1.81 9.27 5.79
N PHE A 226 1.37 10.16 4.89
CA PHE A 226 1.49 11.61 5.09
C PHE A 226 0.71 12.06 6.34
N PHE A 227 -0.48 11.50 6.59
CA PHE A 227 -1.21 11.75 7.82
C PHE A 227 -0.40 11.32 9.06
N LEU A 228 0.13 10.10 9.08
CA LEU A 228 0.94 9.58 10.20
C LEU A 228 2.17 10.46 10.45
N ALA A 229 2.84 10.89 9.38
CA ALA A 229 4.01 11.75 9.42
C ALA A 229 3.70 13.22 9.76
N GLY A 230 2.43 13.60 9.84
CA GLY A 230 2.02 14.99 10.03
C GLY A 230 2.41 15.91 8.87
N LEU A 231 2.40 15.39 7.65
CA LEU A 231 2.84 16.07 6.45
C LEU A 231 1.66 16.40 5.54
N SER A 232 1.72 17.56 4.91
CA SER A 232 0.75 17.96 3.90
C SER A 232 0.98 17.19 2.59
N PRO A 233 -0.04 16.56 1.97
CA PRO A 233 0.13 15.87 0.68
C PRO A 233 0.42 16.85 -0.47
N PHE A 234 0.36 18.15 -0.20
CA PHE A 234 0.68 19.24 -1.12
C PHE A 234 2.13 19.71 -1.02
N LEU A 235 2.99 19.01 -0.28
CA LEU A 235 4.43 19.26 -0.33
C LEU A 235 4.96 18.85 -1.70
N THR A 236 5.79 19.71 -2.27
CA THR A 236 6.64 19.35 -3.41
C THR A 236 7.70 18.35 -2.97
N GLU A 237 8.26 17.62 -3.93
CA GLU A 237 9.36 16.68 -3.67
C GLU A 237 10.54 17.38 -2.97
N SER A 238 10.94 18.56 -3.42
CA SER A 238 12.01 19.34 -2.77
C SER A 238 11.63 19.83 -1.37
N GLU A 239 10.38 20.26 -1.12
CA GLU A 239 9.94 20.67 0.24
C GLU A 239 9.95 19.52 1.24
N LEU A 240 9.75 18.28 0.78
CA LEU A 240 9.84 17.10 1.61
C LEU A 240 11.30 16.67 1.79
N PHE A 241 12.01 16.41 0.69
CA PHE A 241 13.30 15.72 0.69
C PHE A 241 14.53 16.64 0.84
N ASP A 242 14.36 17.96 0.78
CA ASP A 242 15.43 18.90 1.19
C ASP A 242 15.28 19.37 2.65
N CYS A 243 14.36 18.75 3.42
CA CYS A 243 14.15 19.03 4.83
C CYS A 243 14.38 17.75 5.65
N PRO A 244 15.41 17.69 6.53
CA PRO A 244 15.71 16.51 7.33
C PRO A 244 14.52 16.05 8.18
N SER A 245 13.86 16.99 8.86
CA SER A 245 12.70 16.67 9.72
C SER A 245 11.54 16.07 8.95
N ARG A 246 11.16 16.65 7.81
CA ARG A 246 10.05 16.12 7.00
C ARG A 246 10.39 14.77 6.39
N THR A 247 11.62 14.59 5.92
CA THR A 247 12.10 13.30 5.38
C THR A 247 12.06 12.22 6.45
N ALA A 248 12.61 12.50 7.64
CA ALA A 248 12.63 11.55 8.75
C ALA A 248 11.21 11.22 9.25
N ARG A 249 10.31 12.22 9.34
CA ARG A 249 8.89 11.99 9.67
C ARG A 249 8.18 11.14 8.63
N PHE A 250 8.42 11.38 7.34
CA PHE A 250 7.88 10.52 6.29
C PHE A 250 8.37 9.07 6.43
N GLY A 251 9.67 8.88 6.66
CA GLY A 251 10.25 7.56 6.92
C GLY A 251 9.63 6.87 8.13
N GLY A 252 9.46 7.58 9.24
CA GLY A 252 8.80 7.07 10.43
C GLY A 252 7.32 6.72 10.20
N GLY A 253 6.61 7.54 9.43
CA GLY A 253 5.24 7.28 8.99
C GLY A 253 5.14 6.03 8.11
N TYR A 254 6.08 5.84 7.19
CA TYR A 254 6.14 4.67 6.33
C TYR A 254 6.40 3.39 7.11
N VAL A 255 7.43 3.37 7.95
CA VAL A 255 7.76 2.22 8.83
C VAL A 255 6.58 1.87 9.73
N THR A 256 5.94 2.88 10.34
CA THR A 256 4.77 2.65 11.20
C THR A 256 3.58 2.10 10.42
N PHE A 257 3.34 2.58 9.20
CA PHE A 257 2.28 2.05 8.34
C PHE A 257 2.51 0.57 8.00
N LEU A 258 3.76 0.19 7.72
CA LEU A 258 4.14 -1.21 7.45
C LEU A 258 3.93 -2.09 8.68
N ASP A 259 4.44 -1.68 9.84
CA ASP A 259 4.26 -2.38 11.12
C ASP A 259 2.77 -2.59 11.46
N LYS A 260 1.96 -1.54 11.32
CA LYS A 260 0.51 -1.60 11.52
C LYS A 260 -0.16 -2.55 10.51
N SER A 261 0.27 -2.54 9.25
CA SER A 261 -0.28 -3.41 8.21
C SER A 261 -0.01 -4.88 8.52
N GLU A 262 1.20 -5.23 8.95
CA GLU A 262 1.55 -6.59 9.35
C GLU A 262 0.70 -7.07 10.54
N LYS A 263 0.60 -6.23 11.57
CA LYS A 263 -0.07 -6.58 12.84
C LYS A 263 -1.60 -6.60 12.77
N ASP A 264 -2.22 -5.76 11.94
CA ASP A 264 -3.68 -5.54 12.00
C ASP A 264 -4.43 -5.99 10.76
N LEU A 265 -3.79 -5.98 9.58
CA LEU A 265 -4.52 -6.21 8.33
C LEU A 265 -5.08 -7.64 8.26
N HIS A 266 -4.35 -8.63 8.80
CA HIS A 266 -4.82 -10.00 8.86
C HIS A 266 -6.12 -10.14 9.68
N LYS A 267 -6.29 -9.35 10.75
CA LYS A 267 -7.51 -9.34 11.57
C LYS A 267 -8.72 -8.83 10.80
N LEU A 268 -8.50 -7.99 9.80
CA LEU A 268 -9.55 -7.46 8.92
C LEU A 268 -9.86 -8.44 7.78
N ILE A 269 -8.84 -9.09 7.21
CA ILE A 269 -8.97 -9.98 6.06
C ILE A 269 -9.44 -11.38 6.46
N GLN A 270 -8.99 -11.92 7.58
CA GLN A 270 -9.28 -13.31 7.96
C GLN A 270 -10.77 -13.58 8.20
N PRO A 271 -11.55 -12.72 8.89
CA PRO A 271 -12.96 -12.99 9.13
C PRO A 271 -13.81 -13.16 7.86
N PRO A 272 -13.61 -12.37 6.79
CA PRO A 272 -14.31 -12.59 5.52
C PRO A 272 -13.72 -13.67 4.61
N MET A 273 -12.65 -14.36 4.99
CA MET A 273 -12.12 -15.50 4.21
C MET A 273 -12.94 -16.77 4.50
N LEU A 274 -13.80 -17.16 3.57
CA LEU A 274 -14.73 -18.29 3.69
C LEU A 274 -14.47 -19.28 2.56
N ASP A 275 -14.06 -20.50 2.89
CA ASP A 275 -13.77 -21.59 1.94
C ASP A 275 -12.78 -21.18 0.82
N GLY A 276 -11.80 -20.34 1.16
CA GLY A 276 -10.81 -19.82 0.20
C GLY A 276 -11.27 -18.59 -0.59
N TYR A 277 -12.49 -18.09 -0.36
CA TYR A 277 -13.02 -16.90 -0.99
C TYR A 277 -13.02 -15.72 -0.03
N LEU A 278 -12.63 -14.56 -0.51
CA LEU A 278 -12.86 -13.30 0.18
C LEU A 278 -14.34 -12.90 -0.01
N ALA A 279 -15.11 -12.87 1.08
CA ALA A 279 -16.55 -12.69 1.06
C ALA A 279 -17.06 -11.68 2.12
N PRO A 280 -16.58 -10.42 2.12
CA PRO A 280 -16.88 -9.48 3.17
C PRO A 280 -18.32 -8.99 3.13
N THR A 281 -18.95 -8.94 4.29
CA THR A 281 -20.25 -8.29 4.48
C THR A 281 -20.10 -6.78 4.35
N GLU A 282 -21.20 -6.06 4.11
CA GLU A 282 -21.20 -4.59 4.10
C GLU A 282 -20.62 -4.03 5.41
N GLN A 283 -20.98 -4.63 6.55
CA GLN A 283 -20.46 -4.21 7.86
C GLN A 283 -18.95 -4.42 7.99
N GLN A 284 -18.42 -5.55 7.49
CA GLN A 284 -16.97 -5.81 7.49
C GLN A 284 -16.23 -4.80 6.58
N ARG A 285 -16.78 -4.51 5.40
CA ARG A 285 -16.26 -3.47 4.49
C ARG A 285 -16.25 -2.10 5.19
N LEU A 286 -17.37 -1.69 5.78
CA LEU A 286 -17.46 -0.45 6.55
C LEU A 286 -16.51 -0.43 7.76
N GLY A 287 -16.23 -1.58 8.37
CA GLY A 287 -15.25 -1.71 9.45
C GLY A 287 -13.83 -1.34 9.03
N TYR A 288 -13.46 -1.59 7.76
CA TYR A 288 -12.14 -1.23 7.22
C TYR A 288 -11.87 0.27 7.29
N ILE A 289 -12.91 1.11 7.18
CA ILE A 289 -12.74 2.58 7.28
C ILE A 289 -12.13 3.00 8.62
N ASN A 290 -12.31 2.21 9.68
CA ASN A 290 -11.74 2.51 11.00
C ASN A 290 -10.24 2.26 11.07
N TRP A 291 -9.69 1.45 10.16
CA TRP A 291 -8.26 1.22 10.03
C TRP A 291 -7.53 2.40 9.36
N LEU A 292 -8.23 3.11 8.45
CA LEU A 292 -7.75 4.33 7.81
C LEU A 292 -7.86 5.52 8.77
N HIS A 293 -7.06 6.55 8.56
CA HIS A 293 -7.10 7.79 9.32
C HIS A 293 -7.87 8.87 8.58
N VAL A 294 -7.60 9.09 7.29
CA VAL A 294 -8.09 10.30 6.58
C VAL A 294 -8.72 9.98 5.21
N TYR A 295 -8.26 8.95 4.51
CA TYR A 295 -8.69 8.69 3.15
C TYR A 295 -10.17 8.34 3.07
N ALA A 296 -10.88 8.96 2.13
CA ALA A 296 -12.31 8.75 1.88
C ALA A 296 -13.22 8.97 3.10
N LYS A 297 -12.78 9.78 4.08
CA LYS A 297 -13.54 10.15 5.28
C LYS A 297 -14.07 11.57 5.21
N ASP A 298 -15.21 11.78 5.86
CA ASP A 298 -15.79 13.11 6.01
C ASP A 298 -15.08 13.91 7.10
N ARG A 299 -14.80 13.24 8.22
CA ARG A 299 -14.16 13.77 9.42
C ARG A 299 -13.16 12.76 9.96
N CYS A 300 -12.11 13.24 10.60
CA CYS A 300 -11.12 12.43 11.30
C CYS A 300 -11.15 12.76 12.80
N LYS A 301 -10.91 11.76 13.65
CA LYS A 301 -10.69 11.91 15.09
C LYS A 301 -9.18 11.98 15.31
N ILE A 302 -8.69 13.06 15.90
CA ILE A 302 -7.27 13.27 16.15
C ILE A 302 -7.04 13.76 17.60
N PRO A 303 -5.87 13.51 18.22
CA PRO A 303 -5.57 13.99 19.56
C PRO A 303 -5.66 15.50 19.66
N LEU A 304 -5.97 16.01 20.87
CA LEU A 304 -6.13 17.45 21.10
C LEU A 304 -4.89 18.25 20.66
N ARG A 305 -3.69 17.75 20.98
CA ARG A 305 -2.41 18.34 20.57
C ARG A 305 -2.33 18.54 19.04
N MET A 306 -2.65 17.50 18.27
CA MET A 306 -2.70 17.59 16.80
C MET A 306 -3.81 18.54 16.31
N ALA A 307 -4.94 18.58 17.01
CA ALA A 307 -6.09 19.40 16.64
C ALA A 307 -5.81 20.91 16.75
N GLU A 308 -5.05 21.31 17.76
CA GLU A 308 -4.56 22.69 17.91
C GLU A 308 -3.71 23.11 16.70
N LEU A 309 -2.80 22.25 16.25
CA LEU A 309 -2.00 22.49 15.05
C LEU A 309 -2.85 22.58 13.78
N VAL A 310 -3.90 21.76 13.64
CA VAL A 310 -4.84 21.86 12.51
C VAL A 310 -5.54 23.21 12.49
N ASP A 311 -5.99 23.67 13.64
CA ASP A 311 -6.75 24.92 13.76
C ASP A 311 -5.84 26.12 13.49
N GLU A 312 -4.62 26.13 14.05
CA GLU A 312 -3.60 27.15 13.79
C GLU A 312 -3.23 27.19 12.30
N TYR A 313 -2.98 26.02 11.69
CA TYR A 313 -2.72 25.92 10.24
C TYR A 313 -3.86 26.51 9.41
N ALA A 314 -5.10 26.18 9.76
CA ALA A 314 -6.28 26.65 9.04
C ALA A 314 -6.44 28.17 9.16
N ASN A 315 -6.16 28.75 10.33
CA ASN A 315 -6.20 30.19 10.55
C ASN A 315 -5.15 30.92 9.71
N VAL A 316 -3.89 30.46 9.73
CA VAL A 316 -2.82 31.05 8.90
C VAL A 316 -3.20 30.96 7.42
N VAL A 317 -3.73 29.83 6.96
CA VAL A 317 -4.19 29.68 5.57
C VAL A 317 -5.33 30.63 5.23
N ALA A 318 -6.29 30.84 6.14
CA ALA A 318 -7.40 31.76 5.94
C ALA A 318 -6.91 33.21 5.84
N GLU A 319 -6.00 33.64 6.71
CA GLU A 319 -5.39 34.98 6.65
C GLU A 319 -4.65 35.20 5.32
N ARG A 320 -3.92 34.19 4.83
CA ARG A 320 -3.19 34.28 3.56
C ARG A 320 -4.10 34.23 2.33
N LEU A 321 -5.31 33.69 2.44
CA LEU A 321 -6.30 33.70 1.35
C LEU A 321 -6.83 35.11 1.06
N GLU A 322 -6.86 35.98 2.06
CA GLU A 322 -7.29 37.38 1.92
C GLU A 322 -6.24 38.26 1.22
N LEU A 323 -5.01 37.77 1.03
CA LEU A 323 -3.97 38.51 0.33
C LEU A 323 -4.23 38.48 -1.19
N PRO A 324 -4.07 39.63 -1.89
CA PRO A 324 -4.28 39.71 -3.34
C PRO A 324 -3.23 38.93 -4.13
N ASP A 325 -2.03 38.76 -3.56
CA ASP A 325 -0.92 38.09 -4.20
C ASP A 325 -0.85 36.59 -3.88
N GLN A 326 -0.16 35.87 -4.77
CA GLN A 326 0.20 34.48 -4.50
C GLN A 326 1.27 34.41 -3.42
N TRP A 327 1.16 33.42 -2.55
CA TRP A 327 2.12 33.22 -1.48
C TRP A 327 2.80 31.85 -1.58
N VAL A 328 4.05 31.80 -1.13
CA VAL A 328 4.87 30.59 -1.13
C VAL A 328 4.87 29.98 0.26
N ARG A 329 4.50 28.70 0.35
CA ARG A 329 4.37 28.00 1.63
C ARG A 329 5.66 28.01 2.43
N ARG A 330 6.76 27.66 1.77
CA ARG A 330 8.09 27.56 2.38
C ARG A 330 8.55 28.87 3.00
N ASP A 331 8.08 30.01 2.47
CA ASP A 331 8.52 31.34 2.89
C ASP A 331 7.65 31.89 4.03
N THR A 332 6.70 31.10 4.55
CA THR A 332 5.80 31.49 5.64
C THR A 332 6.32 30.96 6.97
N GLU A 333 6.94 31.84 7.77
CA GLU A 333 7.57 31.50 9.05
C GLU A 333 6.62 30.86 10.08
N THR A 334 5.32 31.13 9.98
CA THR A 334 4.31 30.68 10.94
C THR A 334 3.49 29.48 10.48
N LEU A 335 3.78 28.91 9.30
CA LEU A 335 3.03 27.75 8.81
C LEU A 335 3.72 26.43 9.19
N TYR A 336 3.41 25.95 10.38
CA TYR A 336 3.96 24.70 10.92
C TYR A 336 3.26 23.45 10.37
N ASP A 337 3.97 22.34 10.35
CA ASP A 337 3.40 21.04 10.00
C ASP A 337 2.54 20.48 11.14
N VAL A 338 1.42 19.85 10.79
CA VAL A 338 0.46 19.28 11.75
C VAL A 338 0.92 17.87 12.18
N PHE A 339 1.92 17.83 13.06
CA PHE A 339 2.57 16.59 13.47
C PHE A 339 2.20 16.13 14.88
N GLU A 340 2.01 14.82 15.03
CA GLU A 340 1.76 14.18 16.32
C GLU A 340 2.63 12.92 16.41
N PRO A 341 3.74 12.96 17.18
CA PRO A 341 4.72 11.88 17.22
C PRO A 341 4.20 10.54 17.73
N THR A 342 3.10 10.54 18.50
CA THR A 342 2.45 9.30 18.95
C THR A 342 1.98 8.43 17.78
N TYR A 343 1.63 9.02 16.62
CA TYR A 343 1.25 8.26 15.42
C TYR A 343 2.41 7.48 14.80
N ILE A 344 3.66 7.88 15.02
CA ILE A 344 4.86 7.19 14.52
C ILE A 344 5.67 6.53 15.64
N ARG A 345 5.03 6.30 16.80
CA ARG A 345 5.65 5.68 17.97
C ARG A 345 6.41 4.39 17.66
N PRO A 346 5.89 3.44 16.84
CA PRO A 346 6.64 2.24 16.49
C PRO A 346 8.00 2.53 15.85
N ALA A 347 8.10 3.54 14.97
CA ALA A 347 9.37 3.91 14.34
C ALA A 347 10.32 4.62 15.31
N LEU A 348 9.80 5.46 16.21
CA LEU A 348 10.60 6.19 17.21
C LEU A 348 11.15 5.28 18.33
N LEU A 349 10.56 4.09 18.52
CA LEU A 349 11.02 3.09 19.49
C LEU A 349 12.07 2.12 18.92
N LEU A 350 12.45 2.24 17.65
CA LEU A 350 13.53 1.45 17.07
C LEU A 350 14.89 1.93 17.60
N GLU A 351 15.84 1.01 17.71
CA GLU A 351 17.22 1.33 18.13
C GLU A 351 17.88 2.35 17.19
N ARG A 352 17.67 2.21 15.88
CA ARG A 352 18.14 3.13 14.83
C ARG A 352 17.03 4.05 14.34
N ASN A 353 16.34 4.71 15.27
CA ASN A 353 15.30 5.68 14.91
C ASN A 353 15.91 6.99 14.39
N LEU A 354 15.09 7.81 13.72
CA LEU A 354 15.49 9.09 13.13
C LEU A 354 15.00 10.30 13.97
N GLY A 355 14.78 10.12 15.27
CA GLY A 355 14.20 11.14 16.15
C GLY A 355 15.02 12.45 16.15
N HIS A 356 16.34 12.34 16.14
CA HIS A 356 17.25 13.49 16.09
C HIS A 356 17.08 14.34 14.82
N LEU A 357 16.78 13.73 13.67
CA LEU A 357 16.46 14.48 12.44
C LEU A 357 15.07 15.11 12.48
N ILE A 358 14.10 14.47 13.15
CA ILE A 358 12.72 14.97 13.27
C ILE A 358 12.67 16.24 14.12
N PHE A 359 13.25 16.18 15.32
CA PHE A 359 13.13 17.23 16.32
C PHE A 359 14.32 18.20 16.35
N GLY A 360 15.44 17.81 15.73
CA GLY A 360 16.74 18.42 16.02
C GLY A 360 17.34 17.84 17.31
N SER A 361 18.66 17.85 17.42
CA SER A 361 19.38 17.19 18.52
C SER A 361 18.96 17.70 19.91
N GLU A 362 18.76 19.01 20.06
CA GLU A 362 18.42 19.63 21.35
C GLU A 362 17.03 19.20 21.83
N LEU A 363 15.98 19.42 21.02
CA LEU A 363 14.63 19.04 21.37
C LEU A 363 14.48 17.51 21.51
N TRP A 364 15.21 16.74 20.69
CA TRP A 364 15.22 15.28 20.81
C TRP A 364 15.72 14.81 22.19
N GLN A 365 16.83 15.38 22.67
CA GLN A 365 17.34 15.08 24.02
C GLN A 365 16.38 15.54 25.12
N GLN A 366 15.78 16.73 24.99
CA GLN A 366 14.78 17.23 25.94
C GLN A 366 13.56 16.30 26.05
N LEU A 367 13.17 15.67 24.93
CA LEU A 367 12.07 14.70 24.88
C LEU A 367 12.46 13.29 25.37
N GLY A 368 13.69 13.11 25.90
CA GLY A 368 14.21 11.85 26.41
C GLY A 368 14.82 10.94 25.34
N GLY A 369 15.07 11.47 24.15
CA GLY A 369 15.73 10.77 23.06
C GLY A 369 17.24 10.68 23.26
N GLU A 370 17.83 9.56 22.84
CA GLU A 370 19.28 9.37 22.85
C GLU A 370 19.88 9.85 21.52
N ALA A 371 21.06 10.48 21.59
CA ALA A 371 21.82 10.78 20.38
C ALA A 371 22.28 9.47 19.72
N PRO A 372 22.23 9.39 18.37
CA PRO A 372 22.74 8.21 17.69
C PRO A 372 24.24 8.04 17.97
N LYS A 373 24.67 6.80 18.25
CA LYS A 373 26.09 6.48 18.49
C LYS A 373 26.96 6.70 17.25
N GLU A 374 26.37 6.44 16.09
CA GLU A 374 26.96 6.63 14.77
C GLU A 374 25.93 7.32 13.88
N PRO A 375 26.34 8.27 13.01
CA PRO A 375 25.42 8.88 12.06
C PRO A 375 24.79 7.83 11.15
N ASP A 376 23.47 7.85 11.01
CA ASP A 376 22.79 7.06 10.00
C ASP A 376 23.01 7.67 8.60
N THR A 377 22.80 6.88 7.55
CA THR A 377 23.03 7.28 6.16
C THR A 377 22.24 8.52 5.74
N LEU A 378 21.05 8.77 6.29
CA LEU A 378 20.30 9.99 5.98
C LEU A 378 20.91 11.20 6.69
N THR A 379 21.40 11.05 7.91
CA THR A 379 22.14 12.12 8.61
C THR A 379 23.39 12.51 7.83
N THR A 380 24.22 11.53 7.42
CA THR A 380 25.40 11.78 6.59
C THR A 380 25.02 12.45 5.27
N TYR A 381 23.97 11.97 4.60
CA TYR A 381 23.47 12.60 3.38
C TYR A 381 23.12 14.09 3.63
N PHE A 382 22.33 14.41 4.65
CA PHE A 382 21.94 15.81 4.90
C PHE A 382 23.11 16.71 5.29
N GLU A 383 24.10 16.16 5.99
CA GLU A 383 25.34 16.85 6.32
C GLU A 383 26.14 17.20 5.04
N GLU A 384 26.43 16.20 4.20
CA GLU A 384 27.14 16.37 2.93
C GLU A 384 26.43 17.34 1.98
N GLN A 385 25.10 17.36 2.04
CA GLN A 385 24.27 18.25 1.24
C GLN A 385 24.10 19.66 1.83
N GLY A 386 24.67 19.95 3.00
CA GLY A 386 24.54 21.24 3.68
C GLY A 386 23.09 21.55 4.14
N LEU A 387 22.29 20.51 4.38
CA LEU A 387 20.87 20.60 4.70
C LEU A 387 20.55 20.31 6.18
N LEU A 388 21.53 19.88 6.97
CA LEU A 388 21.29 19.45 8.35
C LEU A 388 20.66 20.55 9.24
N ASN A 389 20.95 21.83 8.92
CA ASN A 389 20.46 23.00 9.65
C ASN A 389 19.15 23.58 9.09
N GLN A 390 18.46 22.88 8.18
CA GLN A 390 17.18 23.35 7.65
C GLN A 390 16.10 23.37 8.74
N PRO A 391 15.10 24.29 8.65
CA PRO A 391 14.01 24.34 9.61
C PRO A 391 13.27 23.01 9.71
N THR A 392 12.84 22.64 10.93
CA THR A 392 12.08 21.41 11.18
C THR A 392 10.60 21.53 10.78
N PHE A 393 10.10 22.76 10.65
CA PHE A 393 8.68 23.12 10.49
C PHE A 393 7.80 22.61 11.64
N LEU A 394 8.38 22.27 12.79
CA LEU A 394 7.67 21.96 14.01
C LEU A 394 7.37 23.26 14.78
N ARG A 395 6.19 23.36 15.37
CA ARG A 395 5.81 24.50 16.21
C ARG A 395 6.69 24.54 17.48
N PRO A 396 7.46 25.63 17.72
CA PRO A 396 8.31 25.75 18.90
C PRO A 396 7.51 25.63 20.21
N GLY A 397 8.05 24.91 21.20
CA GLY A 397 7.44 24.74 22.52
C GLY A 397 6.17 23.88 22.57
N HIS A 398 5.70 23.35 21.43
CA HIS A 398 4.46 22.58 21.38
C HIS A 398 4.58 21.14 21.89
N TYR A 399 5.79 20.58 21.85
CA TYR A 399 6.07 19.20 22.25
C TYR A 399 6.81 19.18 23.58
N THR A 400 6.10 18.90 24.67
CA THR A 400 6.67 18.74 26.01
C THR A 400 6.93 17.29 26.39
N LEU A 401 6.22 16.35 25.74
CA LEU A 401 6.38 14.91 25.90
C LEU A 401 6.43 14.26 24.52
N LEU A 402 7.27 13.24 24.37
CA LEU A 402 7.40 12.54 23.09
C LEU A 402 6.12 11.80 22.71
N PHE A 403 5.51 11.08 23.65
CA PHE A 403 4.27 10.33 23.43
C PHE A 403 3.18 10.81 24.38
N LEU A 404 1.96 10.93 23.84
CA LEU A 404 0.78 11.07 24.67
C LEU A 404 0.52 9.77 25.44
N SER A 405 -0.04 9.87 26.63
CA SER A 405 -0.54 8.71 27.36
C SER A 405 -1.70 8.07 26.59
N ASP A 406 -1.98 6.78 26.83
CA ASP A 406 -3.12 6.12 26.16
C ASP A 406 -4.45 6.81 26.48
N SER A 407 -4.59 7.38 27.69
CA SER A 407 -5.76 8.20 28.05
C SER A 407 -5.82 9.48 27.23
N ASP A 408 -4.72 10.23 27.08
CA ASP A 408 -4.74 11.50 26.34
C ASP A 408 -4.87 11.27 24.83
N PHE A 409 -4.35 10.16 24.34
CA PHE A 409 -4.45 9.77 22.94
C PHE A 409 -5.84 9.23 22.57
N SER A 410 -6.64 8.75 23.52
CA SER A 410 -7.97 8.16 23.24
C SER A 410 -9.14 8.99 23.75
N ARG A 411 -8.95 9.79 24.80
CA ARG A 411 -10.02 10.55 25.46
C ARG A 411 -10.35 11.82 24.66
N SER A 412 -11.64 12.02 24.41
CA SER A 412 -12.18 13.26 23.84
C SER A 412 -11.54 13.70 22.53
N LEU A 413 -11.32 12.76 21.60
CA LEU A 413 -10.76 13.05 20.28
C LEU A 413 -11.65 14.02 19.48
N PRO A 414 -11.27 15.30 19.33
CA PRO A 414 -12.03 16.23 18.52
C PRO A 414 -12.12 15.76 17.08
N HIS A 415 -13.28 16.03 16.47
CA HIS A 415 -13.47 15.77 15.05
C HIS A 415 -13.02 16.96 14.22
N ARG A 416 -12.04 16.76 13.34
CA ARG A 416 -11.64 17.74 12.32
C ARG A 416 -12.18 17.35 10.95
N LYS A 417 -12.46 18.38 10.14
CA LYS A 417 -12.94 18.21 8.77
C LYS A 417 -11.83 17.61 7.92
N VAL A 418 -12.18 16.66 7.06
CA VAL A 418 -11.26 16.19 6.04
C VAL A 418 -11.59 16.88 4.72
N HIS A 419 -10.58 17.45 4.11
CA HIS A 419 -10.62 18.12 2.83
C HIS A 419 -10.27 17.11 1.73
N THR A 420 -10.94 17.26 0.59
CA THR A 420 -10.73 16.40 -0.58
C THR A 420 -10.36 17.25 -1.76
N TYR A 421 -9.31 16.81 -2.46
CA TYR A 421 -8.78 17.47 -3.64
C TYR A 421 -8.59 16.41 -4.71
N ARG A 422 -8.37 16.88 -5.92
CA ARG A 422 -8.04 16.04 -7.05
C ARG A 422 -6.81 16.63 -7.73
N ASN A 423 -5.97 15.77 -8.25
CA ASN A 423 -4.99 16.10 -9.28
C ASN A 423 -5.20 15.05 -10.39
N ASP A 424 -4.14 14.36 -10.79
CA ASP A 424 -4.28 13.10 -11.54
C ASP A 424 -4.99 12.01 -10.72
N LYS A 425 -4.90 12.10 -9.38
CA LYS A 425 -5.51 11.18 -8.41
C LYS A 425 -6.20 11.96 -7.28
N GLN A 426 -6.99 11.26 -6.46
CA GLN A 426 -7.64 11.86 -5.30
C GLN A 426 -6.63 12.08 -4.17
N LEU A 427 -6.69 13.25 -3.53
CA LEU A 427 -5.90 13.58 -2.34
C LEU A 427 -6.86 13.89 -1.20
N TRP A 428 -6.53 13.45 0.00
CA TRP A 428 -7.29 13.74 1.22
C TRP A 428 -6.33 14.33 2.25
N SER A 429 -6.77 15.37 2.96
CA SER A 429 -5.95 16.03 3.99
C SER A 429 -6.83 16.54 5.12
N ILE A 430 -6.27 16.59 6.33
CA ILE A 430 -6.88 17.32 7.46
C ILE A 430 -6.57 18.82 7.43
N THR A 431 -5.60 19.24 6.61
CA THR A 431 -5.27 20.65 6.40
C THR A 431 -5.94 21.21 5.14
N PRO A 432 -6.44 22.45 5.17
CA PRO A 432 -6.87 23.15 3.97
C PRO A 432 -5.66 23.47 3.07
N PHE A 433 -5.89 23.57 1.76
CA PHE A 433 -4.89 24.05 0.81
C PHE A 433 -5.51 25.13 -0.05
N PRO A 434 -5.02 26.38 0.04
CA PRO A 434 -5.66 27.50 -0.63
C PRO A 434 -5.23 27.60 -2.09
N ALA A 435 -6.13 28.12 -2.93
CA ALA A 435 -5.90 28.24 -4.37
C ALA A 435 -4.79 29.24 -4.73
N ASN A 436 -4.50 30.22 -3.85
CA ASN A 436 -3.44 31.22 -4.04
C ASN A 436 -2.08 30.81 -3.46
N SER A 437 -1.95 29.60 -2.86
CA SER A 437 -0.65 29.07 -2.45
C SER A 437 0.06 28.40 -3.63
N ARG A 438 1.33 28.75 -3.85
CA ARG A 438 2.18 28.10 -4.85
C ARG A 438 3.47 27.57 -4.22
N GLY A 439 4.04 26.53 -4.84
CA GLY A 439 5.46 26.22 -4.64
C GLY A 439 6.32 27.25 -5.39
N ARG A 440 7.49 27.61 -4.84
CA ARG A 440 8.40 28.67 -5.32
C ARG A 440 8.72 28.63 -6.83
N GLN A 441 8.68 27.45 -7.45
CA GLN A 441 8.95 27.23 -8.88
C GLN A 441 7.84 26.46 -9.61
N CYS A 442 6.66 26.37 -9.00
CA CYS A 442 5.59 25.50 -9.45
C CYS A 442 4.68 26.18 -10.48
N SER A 443 5.21 26.51 -11.67
CA SER A 443 4.37 26.90 -12.82
C SER A 443 3.58 25.70 -13.38
N ARG A 444 4.02 24.47 -13.08
CA ARG A 444 3.49 23.22 -13.63
C ARG A 444 2.53 22.45 -12.73
N VAL A 445 2.58 22.60 -11.41
CA VAL A 445 1.52 22.04 -10.55
C VAL A 445 0.31 22.94 -10.69
N ARG A 446 -0.42 22.74 -11.79
CA ARG A 446 -1.77 23.24 -12.00
C ARG A 446 -2.68 22.53 -11.00
N LEU A 447 -2.63 22.95 -9.74
CA LEU A 447 -3.71 22.76 -8.76
C LEU A 447 -4.99 23.50 -9.19
N SER A 448 -5.03 24.02 -10.42
CA SER A 448 -5.89 25.05 -10.95
C SER A 448 -7.33 24.61 -11.23
N ASN A 449 -7.84 23.49 -10.69
CA ASN A 449 -9.22 23.05 -11.00
C ASN A 449 -9.92 22.15 -9.94
N PHE A 450 -9.48 22.12 -8.68
CA PHE A 450 -9.73 20.92 -7.85
C PHE A 450 -10.38 21.08 -6.48
N LEU A 451 -11.13 22.16 -6.25
CA LEU A 451 -12.13 22.13 -5.20
C LEU A 451 -13.30 21.26 -5.67
N LEU A 452 -13.26 19.96 -5.35
CA LEU A 452 -14.45 19.11 -5.30
C LEU A 452 -15.33 19.52 -4.10
N ASN A 453 -15.63 20.80 -4.00
CA ASN A 453 -16.41 21.42 -2.93
C ASN A 453 -17.90 21.38 -3.18
N SER A 454 -18.36 20.92 -4.35
CA SER A 454 -19.77 20.56 -4.43
C SER A 454 -20.01 19.40 -3.46
N LEU A 455 -20.73 19.71 -2.38
CA LEU A 455 -21.12 18.73 -1.34
C LEU A 455 -21.66 17.43 -1.96
N PRO A 456 -22.44 17.45 -3.06
CA PRO A 456 -22.87 16.21 -3.71
C PRO A 456 -21.73 15.37 -4.28
N HIS A 457 -20.72 15.98 -4.93
CA HIS A 457 -19.62 15.21 -5.49
C HIS A 457 -18.74 14.61 -4.39
N ARG A 458 -18.44 15.39 -3.35
CA ARG A 458 -17.66 14.88 -2.21
C ARG A 458 -18.36 13.73 -1.50
N LYS A 459 -19.67 13.82 -1.27
CA LYS A 459 -20.46 12.72 -0.66
C LYS A 459 -20.33 11.42 -1.45
N ARG A 460 -20.27 11.47 -2.79
CA ARG A 460 -20.09 10.28 -3.63
C ARG A 460 -18.71 9.62 -3.53
N MET A 461 -17.70 10.35 -3.07
CA MET A 461 -16.33 9.84 -2.89
C MET A 461 -16.07 9.28 -1.49
N LEU A 462 -16.99 9.48 -0.54
CA LEU A 462 -16.85 8.92 0.80
C LEU A 462 -16.92 7.40 0.75
N PHE A 463 -16.05 6.75 1.53
CA PHE A 463 -15.97 5.29 1.58
C PHE A 463 -17.34 4.67 1.93
N SER A 464 -18.03 5.26 2.92
CA SER A 464 -19.36 4.83 3.33
C SER A 464 -20.39 4.90 2.20
N HIS A 465 -20.34 5.94 1.37
CA HIS A 465 -21.22 6.05 0.20
C HIS A 465 -20.87 5.02 -0.86
N ILE A 466 -19.57 4.82 -1.14
CA ILE A 466 -19.14 3.80 -2.12
C ILE A 466 -19.64 2.43 -1.68
N VAL A 467 -19.49 2.06 -0.41
CA VAL A 467 -19.91 0.76 0.11
C VAL A 467 -21.44 0.58 0.14
N LYS A 468 -22.19 1.59 0.60
CA LYS A 468 -23.65 1.48 0.82
C LYS A 468 -24.49 1.77 -0.42
N ASN A 469 -24.06 2.74 -1.23
CA ASN A 469 -24.87 3.30 -2.31
C ASN A 469 -24.38 2.88 -3.69
N THR A 470 -23.21 2.24 -3.75
CA THR A 470 -22.69 1.73 -5.01
C THR A 470 -22.38 0.24 -4.86
N LYS A 471 -22.43 -0.49 -5.96
CA LYS A 471 -21.88 -1.86 -6.00
C LYS A 471 -20.36 -1.85 -6.15
N LYS A 472 -19.73 -0.68 -6.24
CA LYS A 472 -18.31 -0.58 -6.55
C LYS A 472 -17.46 -1.00 -5.37
N VAL A 473 -16.27 -1.41 -5.76
CA VAL A 473 -15.11 -1.62 -4.90
C VAL A 473 -14.59 -0.27 -4.44
N ALA A 474 -14.37 -0.09 -3.13
CA ALA A 474 -13.82 1.13 -2.56
C ALA A 474 -12.28 1.11 -2.58
N ILE A 475 -11.64 0.86 -1.43
CA ILE A 475 -10.19 0.70 -1.28
C ILE A 475 -9.85 -0.31 -0.18
N GLY A 476 -8.65 -0.87 -0.23
CA GLY A 476 -8.13 -1.77 0.80
C GLY A 476 -8.32 -3.24 0.46
N PRO A 477 -7.87 -4.15 1.35
CA PRO A 477 -7.74 -5.56 1.04
C PRO A 477 -9.06 -6.32 1.06
N LEU A 478 -10.15 -5.70 1.52
CA LEU A 478 -11.50 -6.28 1.45
C LEU A 478 -12.21 -5.92 0.14
N GLU A 479 -11.58 -5.06 -0.65
CA GLU A 479 -12.15 -4.43 -1.82
C GLU A 479 -11.43 -4.98 -3.06
N TYR A 480 -11.41 -6.31 -3.21
CA TYR A 480 -10.87 -6.96 -4.41
C TYR A 480 -11.97 -7.46 -5.35
N CYS A 481 -11.62 -7.53 -6.63
CA CYS A 481 -12.54 -7.95 -7.67
C CYS A 481 -12.85 -9.44 -7.54
N GLY A 482 -14.13 -9.80 -7.60
CA GLY A 482 -14.57 -11.18 -7.48
C GLY A 482 -14.75 -11.67 -6.05
N ASN A 483 -15.06 -10.78 -5.10
CA ASN A 483 -15.56 -11.16 -3.78
C ASN A 483 -16.83 -12.02 -3.89
N ALA A 484 -16.99 -12.97 -2.98
CA ALA A 484 -18.24 -13.74 -2.84
C ALA A 484 -19.22 -13.02 -1.89
N HIS A 485 -20.52 -13.28 -2.06
CA HIS A 485 -21.55 -12.81 -1.14
C HIS A 485 -22.20 -13.99 -0.44
N ARG A 486 -22.49 -13.82 0.85
CA ARG A 486 -23.26 -14.78 1.61
C ARG A 486 -24.73 -14.67 1.21
N VAL A 487 -25.31 -15.75 0.70
CA VAL A 487 -26.74 -15.85 0.38
C VAL A 487 -27.33 -17.03 1.17
N THR A 488 -28.40 -16.77 1.89
CA THR A 488 -29.13 -17.83 2.60
C THR A 488 -30.35 -18.21 1.79
N ILE A 489 -30.42 -19.46 1.32
CA ILE A 489 -31.60 -20.00 0.63
C ILE A 489 -32.18 -21.11 1.52
N GLY A 490 -33.36 -20.85 2.10
CA GLY A 490 -33.93 -21.73 3.13
C GLY A 490 -33.04 -21.80 4.37
N LYS A 491 -32.66 -23.03 4.79
CA LYS A 491 -31.73 -23.27 5.91
C LYS A 491 -30.25 -23.37 5.47
N LYS A 492 -29.96 -23.30 4.17
CA LYS A 492 -28.59 -23.44 3.65
C LYS A 492 -27.96 -22.06 3.43
N THR A 493 -26.82 -21.83 4.07
CA THR A 493 -25.94 -20.73 3.70
C THR A 493 -25.12 -21.18 2.49
N MET A 494 -25.19 -20.44 1.39
CA MET A 494 -24.33 -20.60 0.23
C MET A 494 -23.52 -19.33 0.03
N TYR A 495 -22.29 -19.47 -0.47
CA TYR A 495 -21.51 -18.34 -0.92
C TYR A 495 -21.70 -18.20 -2.41
N VAL A 496 -22.56 -17.27 -2.80
CA VAL A 496 -22.83 -16.98 -4.21
C VAL A 496 -21.94 -15.82 -4.59
N LYS A 497 -21.13 -16.03 -5.62
CA LYS A 497 -20.34 -14.95 -6.19
C LYS A 497 -21.28 -13.98 -6.91
N MET A 498 -21.76 -12.95 -6.20
CA MET A 498 -22.61 -11.90 -6.75
C MET A 498 -21.77 -10.68 -7.10
N PHE A 499 -21.11 -10.81 -8.24
CA PHE A 499 -21.01 -9.81 -9.29
C PHE A 499 -21.47 -8.37 -8.99
N SER A 500 -20.50 -7.46 -8.90
CA SER A 500 -20.66 -6.04 -8.58
C SER A 500 -21.01 -5.13 -9.75
#